data_AF-A0A954T5V4-F1
#
_entry.id   AF-A0A954T5V4-F1
#
_cell.length_a   1.000
_cell.length_b   1.000
_cell.length_c   1.000
_cell.angle_alpha   90.00
_cell.angle_beta   90.00
_cell.angle_gamma   90.00
#
_symmetry.space_group_name_H-M   'P 1'
#
loop_
_entity.id
_entity.type
_entity.pdbx_description
1 polymer ?
#
loop_
_entity_poly.entity_id
_entity_poly.type
_entity_poly.pdbx_seq_one_letter_code
_entity_poly.pdbx_strand_id
1 'polypeptide(L)'
;MLLTISTEHHPATDLGFLLHKHPDRFQSFNLSFGQAHVFYPEVTEDSCTACLLLDVDPVGMVRRKGRNQSFLLGHYVNDRPYVSSSFMSVAISQVFGTAMGGRCKDRPEL
;
A
#
# COMPACT_ATOMS: atom_id res chain seq x y z
N MET A 1 -7.18 -5.78 0.89
CA MET A 1 -6.98 -5.17 2.25
C MET A 1 -6.45 -3.75 2.08
N LEU A 2 -6.70 -2.80 3.00
CA LEU A 2 -6.23 -1.41 2.89
C LEU A 2 -5.59 -0.87 4.18
N LEU A 3 -4.69 0.09 4.03
CA LEU A 3 -4.11 0.96 5.06
C LEU A 3 -4.41 2.40 4.69
N THR A 4 -4.95 3.19 5.63
CA THR A 4 -5.15 4.64 5.47
C THR A 4 -4.28 5.41 6.43
N ILE A 5 -3.74 6.54 5.96
CA ILE A 5 -2.99 7.51 6.76
C ILE A 5 -3.69 8.85 6.55
N SER A 6 -4.17 9.43 7.63
CA SER A 6 -4.91 10.70 7.61
C SER A 6 -4.19 11.74 8.45
N THR A 7 -4.28 13.00 8.03
CA THR A 7 -3.80 14.14 8.80
C THR A 7 -4.77 15.31 8.67
N GLU A 8 -4.89 16.06 9.75
CA GLU A 8 -5.59 17.34 9.85
C GLU A 8 -4.61 18.50 10.07
N HIS A 9 -3.30 18.26 9.83
CA HIS A 9 -2.29 19.32 9.79
C HIS A 9 -2.67 20.35 8.71
N HIS A 10 -2.22 21.61 8.82
CA HIS A 10 -2.57 22.65 7.85
C HIS A 10 -1.30 23.21 7.16
N PRO A 11 -1.16 23.06 5.83
CA PRO A 11 -2.12 22.46 4.91
C PRO A 11 -2.03 20.91 4.90
N ALA A 12 -3.17 20.22 4.98
CA ALA A 12 -3.21 18.76 5.08
C ALA A 12 -2.67 18.08 3.82
N THR A 13 -2.75 18.76 2.69
CA THR A 13 -2.20 18.35 1.40
C THR A 13 -0.70 18.07 1.43
N ASP A 14 0.03 18.57 2.45
CA ASP A 14 1.46 18.27 2.61
C ASP A 14 1.74 16.77 2.82
N LEU A 15 0.74 15.98 3.20
CA LEU A 15 0.81 14.51 3.23
C LEU A 15 1.25 13.91 1.89
N GLY A 16 0.90 14.54 0.76
CA GLY A 16 1.35 14.10 -0.57
C GLY A 16 2.87 14.16 -0.75
N PHE A 17 3.48 15.24 -0.27
CA PHE A 17 4.94 15.41 -0.31
C PHE A 17 5.63 14.44 0.65
N LEU A 18 5.13 14.33 1.88
CA LEU A 18 5.69 13.43 2.90
C LEU A 18 5.71 11.96 2.44
N LEU A 19 4.65 11.51 1.77
CA LEU A 19 4.55 10.14 1.25
C LEU A 19 5.17 9.95 -0.13
N HIS A 20 5.63 11.03 -0.78
CA HIS A 20 6.12 11.04 -2.17
C HIS A 20 5.08 10.45 -3.14
N LYS A 21 3.82 10.83 -2.97
CA LYS A 21 2.69 10.41 -3.81
C LYS A 21 1.81 11.59 -4.10
N HIS A 22 1.60 11.86 -5.40
CA HIS A 22 0.79 12.98 -5.82
C HIS A 22 -0.69 12.68 -5.58
N PRO A 23 -1.45 13.54 -4.87
CA PRO A 23 -2.85 13.27 -4.53
C PRO A 23 -3.75 13.00 -5.74
N ASP A 24 -3.57 13.76 -6.84
CA ASP A 24 -4.35 13.59 -8.08
C ASP A 24 -3.95 12.38 -8.95
N ARG A 25 -3.05 11.51 -8.48
CA ARG A 25 -2.58 10.36 -9.26
C ARG A 25 -2.89 9.04 -8.57
N PHE A 26 -3.75 8.26 -9.21
CA PHE A 26 -3.86 6.83 -8.91
C PHE A 26 -2.61 6.10 -9.43
N GLN A 27 -1.94 5.34 -8.56
CA GLN A 27 -0.72 4.61 -8.91
C GLN A 27 -0.83 3.15 -8.53
N SER A 28 -0.30 2.27 -9.39
CA SER A 28 -0.25 0.82 -9.17
C SER A 28 1.20 0.34 -9.18
N PHE A 29 1.54 -0.56 -8.26
CA PHE A 29 2.87 -1.13 -8.10
C PHE A 29 2.78 -2.66 -8.10
N ASN A 30 3.58 -3.31 -8.94
CA ASN A 30 3.65 -4.77 -9.00
C ASN A 30 4.36 -5.35 -7.78
N LEU A 31 3.76 -6.37 -7.16
CA LEU A 31 4.30 -7.14 -6.04
C LEU A 31 4.49 -8.61 -6.45
N SER A 32 5.26 -9.37 -5.68
CA SER A 32 5.45 -10.81 -5.92
C SER A 32 4.20 -11.67 -5.67
N PHE A 33 3.11 -11.08 -5.17
CA PHE A 33 1.86 -11.73 -4.82
C PHE A 33 0.62 -10.97 -5.33
N GLY A 34 0.77 -10.00 -6.22
CA GLY A 34 -0.33 -9.17 -6.72
C GLY A 34 0.12 -7.76 -7.03
N GLN A 35 -0.70 -6.77 -6.70
CA GLN A 35 -0.42 -5.35 -6.84
C GLN A 35 -0.72 -4.58 -5.55
N ALA A 36 -0.12 -3.40 -5.43
CA ALA A 36 -0.51 -2.38 -4.48
C ALA A 36 -0.99 -1.13 -5.24
N HIS A 37 -2.06 -0.52 -4.76
CA HIS A 37 -2.62 0.70 -5.30
C HIS A 37 -2.50 1.83 -4.28
N VAL A 38 -2.10 3.00 -4.74
CA VAL A 38 -2.10 4.24 -3.94
C VAL A 38 -3.03 5.25 -4.55
N PHE A 39 -3.88 5.82 -3.72
CA PHE A 39 -4.77 6.90 -4.07
C PHE A 39 -5.18 7.68 -2.82
N TYR A 40 -5.76 8.87 -3.03
CA TYR A 40 -6.19 9.74 -1.96
C TYR A 40 -7.71 9.87 -1.99
N PRO A 41 -8.45 9.16 -1.11
CA PRO A 41 -9.90 9.29 -1.05
C PRO A 41 -10.38 10.67 -0.57
N GLU A 42 -9.54 11.43 0.11
CA GLU A 42 -9.85 12.77 0.61
C GLU A 42 -8.63 13.68 0.51
N VAL A 43 -8.81 14.86 -0.10
CA VAL A 43 -7.76 15.86 -0.30
C VAL A 43 -8.38 17.25 -0.18
N THR A 44 -8.26 17.84 1.01
CA THR A 44 -8.63 19.23 1.28
C THR A 44 -7.50 19.91 2.06
N GLU A 45 -7.59 21.23 2.26
CA GLU A 45 -6.61 21.94 3.10
C GLU A 45 -6.72 21.54 4.58
N ASP A 46 -7.92 21.15 5.04
CA ASP A 46 -8.22 20.80 6.44
C ASP A 46 -8.01 19.33 6.77
N SER A 47 -8.16 18.44 5.78
CA SER A 47 -8.02 16.99 5.95
C SER A 47 -7.50 16.35 4.67
N CYS A 48 -6.52 15.46 4.82
CA CYS A 48 -5.96 14.68 3.72
C CYS A 48 -5.76 13.24 4.17
N THR A 49 -6.28 12.30 3.35
CA THR A 49 -6.18 10.86 3.60
C THR A 49 -5.53 10.18 2.40
N ALA A 50 -4.41 9.50 2.64
CA ALA A 50 -3.79 8.58 1.70
C ALA A 50 -4.27 7.14 1.96
N CYS A 51 -4.47 6.36 0.91
CA CYS A 51 -4.85 4.95 0.96
C CYS A 51 -3.82 4.10 0.22
N LEU A 52 -3.36 3.02 0.87
CA LEU A 52 -2.60 1.93 0.27
C LEU A 52 -3.47 0.67 0.28
N LEU A 53 -3.90 0.23 -0.90
CA LEU A 53 -4.75 -0.95 -1.09
C LEU A 53 -3.95 -2.10 -1.67
N LEU A 54 -4.00 -3.26 -1.04
CA LEU A 54 -3.46 -4.52 -1.55
C LEU A 54 -4.50 -5.25 -2.39
N ASP A 55 -4.12 -5.50 -3.64
CA ASP A 55 -4.82 -6.36 -4.59
C ASP A 55 -4.00 -7.66 -4.77
N VAL A 56 -4.30 -8.66 -3.96
CA VAL A 56 -3.53 -9.91 -3.91
C VAL A 56 -4.10 -10.90 -4.92
N ASP A 57 -3.24 -11.55 -5.72
CA ASP A 57 -3.61 -12.62 -6.65
C ASP A 57 -3.47 -14.00 -5.97
N PRO A 58 -4.56 -14.57 -5.40
CA PRO A 58 -4.49 -15.87 -4.73
C PRO A 58 -4.08 -17.00 -5.67
N VAL A 59 -4.50 -16.96 -6.94
CA VAL A 59 -4.22 -18.03 -7.91
C VAL A 59 -2.75 -17.99 -8.31
N GLY A 60 -2.22 -16.81 -8.62
CA GLY A 60 -0.81 -16.61 -8.95
C GLY A 60 0.12 -17.00 -7.80
N MET A 61 -0.25 -16.68 -6.55
CA MET A 61 0.52 -17.08 -5.36
C MET A 61 0.67 -18.60 -5.23
N VAL A 62 -0.41 -19.36 -5.43
CA VAL A 62 -0.38 -20.83 -5.31
C VAL A 62 0.46 -21.45 -6.43
N ARG A 63 0.30 -20.95 -7.67
CA ARG A 63 1.04 -21.46 -8.83
C ARG A 63 2.55 -21.25 -8.72
N ARG A 64 3.00 -20.21 -8.01
CA ARG A 64 4.44 -19.92 -7.79
C ARG A 64 5.11 -20.79 -6.71
N LYS A 65 4.36 -21.36 -5.76
CA LYS A 65 4.93 -22.00 -4.55
C LYS A 65 5.33 -23.48 -4.69
N GLY A 66 5.19 -24.08 -5.87
CA GLY A 66 5.51 -25.49 -6.10
C GLY A 66 4.48 -26.46 -5.52
N ARG A 67 4.29 -27.61 -6.19
CA ARG A 67 3.27 -28.63 -5.86
C ARG A 67 3.62 -29.43 -4.59
N ASN A 68 3.56 -28.82 -3.40
CA ASN A 68 3.36 -29.63 -2.19
C ASN A 68 1.87 -29.98 -2.10
N GLN A 69 1.54 -31.24 -2.39
CA GLN A 69 0.18 -31.73 -2.61
C GLN A 69 -0.64 -31.97 -1.33
N SER A 70 -0.05 -31.77 -0.16
CA SER A 70 -0.77 -31.86 1.11
C SER A 70 -1.48 -30.52 1.37
N PHE A 71 -2.82 -30.52 1.48
CA PHE A 71 -3.69 -29.33 1.65
C PHE A 71 -3.92 -28.40 0.43
N LEU A 72 -4.16 -28.98 -0.76
CA LEU A 72 -4.45 -28.22 -1.99
C LEU A 72 -5.56 -27.15 -1.83
N LEU A 73 -6.67 -27.44 -1.15
CA LEU A 73 -7.80 -26.50 -1.06
C LEU A 73 -7.49 -25.27 -0.19
N GLY A 74 -6.83 -25.46 0.96
CA GLY A 74 -6.47 -24.37 1.88
C GLY A 74 -5.46 -23.37 1.29
N HIS A 75 -4.79 -23.74 0.20
CA HIS A 75 -3.92 -22.82 -0.54
C HIS A 75 -4.69 -21.91 -1.49
N TYR A 76 -5.81 -22.37 -2.07
CA TYR A 76 -6.65 -21.54 -2.96
C TYR A 76 -7.66 -20.70 -2.18
N VAL A 77 -8.19 -21.23 -1.08
CA VAL A 77 -9.18 -20.53 -0.24
C VAL A 77 -8.57 -20.27 1.12
N ASN A 78 -8.16 -19.03 1.35
CA ASN A 78 -7.66 -18.54 2.63
C ASN A 78 -7.86 -17.03 2.74
N ASP A 79 -7.55 -16.51 3.93
CA ASP A 79 -7.69 -15.12 4.32
C ASP A 79 -6.58 -14.20 3.81
N ARG A 80 -5.48 -14.73 3.24
CA ARG A 80 -4.29 -13.95 2.87
C ARG A 80 -4.57 -12.73 1.98
N PRO A 81 -5.54 -12.76 1.02
CA PRO A 81 -5.90 -11.57 0.24
C PRO A 81 -6.60 -10.45 1.04
N TYR A 82 -7.16 -10.80 2.20
CA TYR A 82 -8.11 -9.98 2.94
C TYR A 82 -7.59 -9.48 4.30
N VAL A 83 -6.41 -9.95 4.75
CA VAL A 83 -5.81 -9.57 6.03
C VAL A 83 -4.55 -8.72 5.88
N SER A 84 -4.32 -7.80 6.83
CA SER A 84 -3.08 -7.03 6.95
C SER A 84 -1.96 -7.90 7.53
N SER A 85 -1.39 -8.76 6.69
CA SER A 85 -0.22 -9.60 7.03
C SER A 85 1.09 -8.91 6.67
N SER A 86 2.20 -9.66 6.67
CA SER A 86 3.52 -9.18 6.21
C SER A 86 3.53 -8.69 4.75
N PHE A 87 2.52 -9.05 3.95
CA PHE A 87 2.29 -8.48 2.63
C PHE A 87 2.10 -6.95 2.67
N MET A 88 1.42 -6.44 3.70
CA MET A 88 1.28 -4.99 3.90
C MET A 88 2.62 -4.34 4.19
N SER A 89 3.46 -4.95 5.04
CA SER A 89 4.81 -4.44 5.32
C SER A 89 5.66 -4.34 4.05
N VAL A 90 5.63 -5.36 3.19
CA VAL A 90 6.33 -5.34 1.89
C VAL A 90 5.82 -4.21 1.01
N ALA A 91 4.50 -4.03 0.91
CA ALA A 91 3.92 -2.95 0.13
C ALA A 91 4.31 -1.56 0.65
N ILE A 92 4.30 -1.36 1.98
CA ILE A 92 4.74 -0.10 2.60
C ILE A 92 6.19 0.19 2.22
N SER A 93 7.11 -0.78 2.38
CA SER A 93 8.52 -0.58 2.05
C SER A 93 8.75 -0.27 0.57
N GLN A 94 8.00 -0.92 -0.34
CA GLN A 94 8.13 -0.70 -1.78
C GLN A 94 7.52 0.63 -2.23
N VAL A 95 6.38 1.01 -1.67
CA VAL A 95 5.60 2.19 -2.10
C VAL A 95 6.04 3.47 -1.40
N PHE A 96 6.25 3.40 -0.08
CA PHE A 96 6.60 4.54 0.78
C PHE A 96 8.07 4.51 1.24
N GLY A 97 8.95 3.77 0.54
CA GLY A 97 10.36 3.61 0.93
C GLY A 97 11.15 4.92 1.08
N THR A 98 10.85 5.94 0.25
CA THR A 98 11.48 7.28 0.39
C THR A 98 11.08 7.95 1.70
N ALA A 99 9.78 7.92 2.02
CA ALA A 99 9.21 8.48 3.24
C ALA A 99 9.76 7.76 4.49
N MET A 100 9.85 6.43 4.46
CA MET A 100 10.47 5.63 5.54
C MET A 100 11.95 5.97 5.77
N GLY A 101 12.63 6.48 4.75
CA GLY A 101 14.00 6.97 4.87
C GLY A 101 14.11 8.34 5.53
N GLY A 102 13.01 8.95 5.97
CA GLY A 102 12.99 10.29 6.58
C GLY A 102 13.39 11.40 5.61
N ARG A 103 13.20 11.19 4.30
CA ARG A 103 13.62 12.14 3.27
C ARG A 103 12.39 12.82 2.67
N CYS A 104 12.28 14.14 2.80
CA CYS A 104 11.34 14.97 2.06
C CYS A 104 12.07 16.24 1.59
N LYS A 105 12.28 16.41 0.29
CA LYS A 105 13.03 17.57 -0.23
C LYS A 105 12.17 18.82 -0.34
N ASP A 106 10.88 18.64 -0.60
CA ASP A 106 9.93 19.73 -0.85
C ASP A 106 9.35 20.31 0.46
N ARG A 107 9.41 19.54 1.56
CA ARG A 107 8.99 19.89 2.93
C ARG A 107 9.93 19.27 3.98
N PRO A 108 11.21 19.67 4.06
CA PRO A 108 12.18 19.09 5.00
C PRO A 108 11.93 19.44 6.47
N GLU A 109 11.17 20.51 6.74
CA GLU A 109 10.82 21.00 8.08
C GLU A 109 9.69 20.21 8.77
N LEU A 110 8.97 19.38 8.00
CA LEU A 110 7.87 18.53 8.46
C LEU A 110 8.34 17.12 8.88
#